data_AF-A0A372DEC1-F1
#
_entry.id   AF-A0A372DEC1-F1
#
_cell.length_a   1.000
_cell.length_b   1.000
_cell.length_c   1.000
_cell.angle_alpha   90.00
_cell.angle_beta   90.00
_cell.angle_gamma   90.00
#
_symmetry.space_group_name_H-M   'P 1'
#
loop_
_entity.id
_entity.type
_entity.pdbx_description
1 polymer ?
#
loop_
_entity_poly.entity_id
_entity_poly.type
_entity_poly.pdbx_seq_one_letter_code
_entity_poly.pdbx_strand_id
1 'polypeptide(L)'
;MNWRGTTTTWRDRLFGALVYALPLVDVVGFGGSIFRELPFLTVLYVPLLPLIQLYQIPFMSFIIFLVLFLLVVRNSNISYFIRFNTMQSILISILVSLCGLVIQYVFQPIGGFVVQTLASTVFLGVVVAAIYSIVQSALGRLAEIPSLSEAVHMQVR
;
A
#
# COMPACT_ATOMS: atom_id res chain seq x y z
N MET A 1 18.33 -19.13 -19.89
CA MET A 1 18.13 -17.67 -19.71
C MET A 1 18.77 -17.26 -18.39
N ASN A 2 19.79 -16.41 -18.45
CA ASN A 2 20.57 -15.99 -17.28
C ASN A 2 19.72 -15.07 -16.39
N TRP A 3 19.20 -15.64 -15.29
CA TRP A 3 18.65 -14.90 -14.16
C TRP A 3 19.75 -14.01 -13.60
N ARG A 4 19.76 -12.74 -14.02
CA ARG A 4 20.65 -11.74 -13.45
C ARG A 4 20.21 -11.51 -12.02
N GLY A 5 20.90 -12.14 -11.09
CA GLY A 5 20.92 -11.71 -9.69
C GLY A 5 21.49 -10.31 -9.62
N THR A 6 20.65 -9.29 -9.80
CA THR A 6 20.92 -8.00 -9.17
C THR A 6 20.87 -8.28 -7.68
N THR A 7 22.04 -8.35 -7.06
CA THR A 7 22.17 -8.38 -5.61
C THR A 7 21.37 -7.22 -5.05
N THR A 8 20.22 -7.51 -4.42
CA THR A 8 19.34 -6.49 -3.86
C THR A 8 20.14 -5.70 -2.84
N THR A 9 20.49 -4.46 -3.20
CA THR A 9 21.34 -3.61 -2.36
C THR A 9 20.53 -3.19 -1.14
N TRP A 10 21.18 -2.84 -0.04
CA TRP A 10 20.47 -2.32 1.14
C TRP A 10 19.54 -1.14 0.80
N ARG A 11 19.91 -0.31 -0.20
CA ARG A 11 19.09 0.78 -0.73
C ARG A 11 17.80 0.27 -1.37
N ASP A 12 17.89 -0.78 -2.20
CA ASP A 12 16.72 -1.38 -2.84
C ASP A 12 15.74 -1.94 -1.81
N ARG A 13 16.26 -2.57 -0.75
CA ARG A 13 15.45 -3.10 0.36
C ARG A 13 14.73 -1.98 1.10
N LEU A 14 15.46 -0.91 1.42
CA LEU A 14 14.90 0.26 2.09
C LEU A 14 13.82 0.92 1.24
N PHE A 15 14.11 1.27 -0.02
CA PHE A 15 13.12 1.91 -0.89
C PHE A 15 11.95 0.99 -1.22
N GLY A 16 12.18 -0.31 -1.44
CA GLY A 16 11.12 -1.29 -1.64
C GLY A 16 10.18 -1.39 -0.44
N ALA A 17 10.73 -1.38 0.79
CA ALA A 17 9.93 -1.38 2.01
C ALA A 17 9.20 -0.06 2.23
N LEU A 18 9.87 1.08 2.01
CA LEU A 18 9.29 2.42 2.25
C LEU A 18 8.06 2.69 1.40
N VAL A 19 7.96 2.13 0.20
CA VAL A 19 6.82 2.42 -0.68
C VAL A 19 5.50 1.90 -0.09
N TYR A 20 5.53 0.84 0.72
CA TYR A 20 4.34 0.34 1.43
C TYR A 20 3.83 1.24 2.56
N ALA A 21 4.52 2.35 2.86
CA ALA A 21 3.96 3.42 3.69
C ALA A 21 2.69 4.04 3.04
N LEU A 22 2.59 4.00 1.71
CA LEU A 22 1.45 4.56 0.96
C LEU A 22 0.14 3.85 1.30
N PRO A 23 -0.01 2.53 1.10
CA PRO A 23 -1.25 1.83 1.42
C PRO A 23 -1.57 1.87 2.92
N LEU A 24 -0.56 1.96 3.79
CA LEU A 24 -0.81 2.21 5.22
C LEU A 24 -1.51 3.55 5.43
N VAL A 25 -1.05 4.63 4.78
CA VAL A 25 -1.71 5.95 4.86
C VAL A 25 -3.08 5.93 4.21
N ASP A 26 -3.22 5.31 3.04
CA ASP A 26 -4.49 5.24 2.31
C ASP A 26 -5.60 4.59 3.15
N VAL A 27 -5.25 3.60 3.98
CA VAL A 27 -6.23 2.86 4.77
C VAL A 27 -6.60 3.52 6.10
N VAL A 28 -5.92 4.60 6.51
CA VAL A 28 -6.19 5.29 7.79
C VAL A 28 -7.67 5.68 7.94
N GLY A 29 -8.32 6.10 6.86
CA GLY A 29 -9.75 6.47 6.86
C GLY A 29 -10.70 5.34 7.30
N PHE A 30 -10.30 4.08 7.17
CA PHE A 30 -11.08 2.91 7.57
C PHE A 30 -10.84 2.48 9.02
N GLY A 31 -9.77 2.98 9.65
CA GLY A 31 -9.32 2.55 10.98
C GLY A 31 -10.09 3.13 12.17
N GLY A 32 -11.11 3.97 11.95
CA GLY A 32 -11.75 4.75 13.02
C GLY A 32 -12.35 3.93 14.18
N SER A 33 -12.88 2.73 13.93
CA SER A 33 -13.29 1.78 14.98
C SER A 33 -12.08 1.12 15.64
N ILE A 34 -11.15 0.62 14.83
CA ILE A 34 -9.96 -0.10 15.29
C ILE A 34 -9.07 0.77 16.18
N PHE A 35 -8.87 2.05 15.86
CA PHE A 35 -8.08 2.95 16.71
C PHE A 35 -8.73 3.24 18.06
N ARG A 36 -10.07 3.17 18.16
CA ARG A 36 -10.79 3.30 19.44
C ARG A 36 -10.66 2.05 20.29
N GLU A 37 -10.72 0.87 19.67
CA GLU A 37 -10.63 -0.42 20.36
C GLU A 37 -9.18 -0.81 20.69
N LEU A 38 -8.24 -0.48 19.81
CA LEU A 38 -6.82 -0.82 19.87
C LEU A 38 -5.95 0.44 19.74
N PRO A 39 -5.93 1.33 20.76
CA PRO A 39 -5.24 2.61 20.68
C PRO A 39 -3.73 2.48 20.47
N PHE A 40 -3.11 1.35 20.85
CA PHE A 40 -1.68 1.11 20.60
C PHE A 40 -1.33 1.07 19.10
N LEU A 41 -2.28 0.75 18.21
CA LEU A 41 -2.05 0.79 16.76
C LEU A 41 -1.78 2.20 16.25
N THR A 42 -2.21 3.25 16.97
CA THR A 42 -1.90 4.64 16.59
C THR A 42 -0.40 4.93 16.60
N VAL A 43 0.38 4.23 17.44
CA VAL A 43 1.85 4.37 17.51
C VAL A 43 2.50 4.00 16.18
N LEU A 44 1.96 3.01 15.46
CA LEU A 44 2.43 2.63 14.12
C LEU A 44 2.34 3.79 13.12
N TYR A 45 1.35 4.68 13.30
CA TYR A 45 1.06 5.79 12.39
C TYR A 45 1.77 7.09 12.74
N VAL A 46 2.36 7.19 13.94
CA VAL A 46 3.18 8.36 14.34
C VAL A 46 4.27 8.71 13.32
N PRO A 47 5.12 7.77 12.84
CA PRO A 47 6.13 8.10 11.83
C PRO A 47 5.54 8.46 10.47
N LEU A 48 4.28 8.12 10.21
CA LEU A 48 3.59 8.39 8.94
C LEU A 48 2.84 9.73 8.93
N LEU A 49 2.78 10.43 10.07
CA LEU A 49 2.05 11.71 10.20
C LEU A 49 2.36 12.74 9.11
N PRO A 50 3.62 12.98 8.70
CA PRO A 50 3.92 13.94 7.63
C PRO A 50 3.26 13.54 6.30
N LEU A 51 3.25 12.23 6.00
CA LEU A 51 2.64 11.70 4.79
C LEU A 51 1.10 11.76 4.89
N ILE A 52 0.52 11.46 6.06
CA ILE A 52 -0.92 11.59 6.30
C ILE A 52 -1.38 13.03 6.12
N GLN A 53 -0.61 14.01 6.61
CA GLN A 53 -0.90 15.43 6.44
C GLN A 53 -0.84 15.84 4.96
N LEU A 54 0.15 15.34 4.22
CA LEU A 54 0.26 15.58 2.78
C LEU A 54 -0.99 15.09 2.04
N TYR A 55 -1.50 13.92 2.41
CA TYR A 55 -2.69 13.30 1.81
C TYR A 55 -4.01 14.05 2.09
N GLN A 56 -4.04 15.00 3.03
CA GLN A 56 -5.20 15.88 3.23
C GLN A 56 -5.42 16.86 2.08
N ILE A 57 -4.37 17.12 1.28
CA ILE A 57 -4.48 18.00 0.11
C ILE A 57 -5.31 17.26 -0.96
N PRO A 58 -6.33 17.92 -1.55
CA PRO A 58 -7.15 17.30 -2.59
C PRO A 58 -6.31 16.72 -3.73
N PHE A 59 -6.67 15.53 -4.19
CA PHE A 59 -5.99 14.79 -5.27
C PHE A 59 -4.54 14.37 -4.98
N MET A 60 -4.00 14.61 -3.78
CA MET A 60 -2.60 14.31 -3.48
C MET A 60 -2.27 12.82 -3.61
N SER A 61 -3.16 11.94 -3.14
CA SER A 61 -3.02 10.48 -3.33
C SER A 61 -2.91 10.10 -4.80
N PHE A 62 -3.72 10.73 -5.66
CA PHE A 62 -3.68 10.53 -7.11
C PHE A 62 -2.40 11.09 -7.75
N ILE A 63 -1.94 12.26 -7.31
CA ILE A 63 -0.67 12.85 -7.78
C ILE A 63 0.50 11.93 -7.40
N ILE A 64 0.55 11.44 -6.17
CA ILE A 64 1.60 10.54 -5.69
C ILE A 64 1.58 9.22 -6.48
N PHE A 65 0.39 8.68 -6.73
CA PHE A 65 0.22 7.54 -7.64
C PHE A 65 0.85 7.82 -9.01
N LEU A 66 0.50 8.93 -9.66
CA LEU A 66 1.02 9.28 -10.99
C LEU A 66 2.54 9.44 -10.98
N VAL A 67 3.08 10.16 -10.00
CA VAL A 67 4.52 10.41 -9.86
C VAL A 67 5.28 9.09 -9.70
N LEU A 68 4.82 8.20 -8.81
CA LEU A 68 5.47 6.91 -8.61
C LEU A 68 5.33 6.00 -9.82
N PHE A 69 4.16 5.97 -10.45
CA PHE A 69 3.96 5.16 -11.65
C PHE A 69 4.89 5.61 -12.80
N LEU A 70 4.90 6.91 -13.10
CA LEU A 70 5.66 7.46 -14.23
C LEU A 70 7.16 7.50 -13.97
N LEU A 71 7.59 7.93 -12.78
CA LEU A 71 9.02 8.12 -12.49
C LEU A 71 9.71 6.87 -11.94
N VAL A 72 8.96 5.99 -11.26
CA VAL A 72 9.51 4.77 -10.65
C VAL A 72 9.20 3.55 -11.48
N VAL A 73 7.92 3.18 -11.61
CA VAL A 73 7.51 1.90 -12.23
C VAL A 73 7.90 1.82 -13.70
N ARG A 74 7.74 2.92 -14.44
CA ARG A 74 8.03 3.01 -15.88
C ARG A 74 9.50 3.27 -16.22
N ASN A 75 10.35 3.56 -15.23
CA ASN A 75 11.74 3.90 -15.45
C ASN A 75 12.64 2.65 -15.40
N SER A 76 13.21 2.28 -16.55
CA SER A 76 14.08 1.10 -16.66
C SER A 76 15.45 1.24 -15.97
N ASN A 77 15.84 2.45 -15.56
CA ASN A 77 17.06 2.67 -14.77
C ASN A 77 16.90 2.27 -13.30
N ILE A 78 15.65 2.10 -12.83
CA ILE A 78 15.37 1.69 -11.46
C ILE A 78 15.33 0.17 -11.38
N SER A 79 15.84 -0.36 -10.27
CA SER A 79 15.92 -1.81 -10.06
C SER A 79 14.53 -2.45 -10.14
N TYR A 80 14.48 -3.63 -10.75
CA TYR A 80 13.24 -4.40 -10.87
C TYR A 80 12.57 -4.61 -9.51
N PHE A 81 13.37 -4.80 -8.45
CA PHE A 81 12.89 -4.96 -7.09
C PHE A 81 12.07 -3.75 -6.59
N ILE A 82 12.57 -2.53 -6.79
CA ILE A 82 11.84 -1.31 -6.41
C ILE A 82 10.59 -1.18 -7.29
N ARG A 83 10.73 -1.35 -8.62
CA ARG A 83 9.60 -1.24 -9.57
C ARG A 83 8.46 -2.19 -9.20
N PHE A 84 8.78 -3.44 -8.84
CA PHE A 84 7.82 -4.44 -8.39
C PHE A 84 7.10 -4.02 -7.11
N ASN A 85 7.85 -3.69 -6.06
CA ASN A 85 7.25 -3.30 -4.77
C ASN A 85 6.43 -2.01 -4.89
N THR A 86 6.89 -1.05 -5.69
CA THR A 86 6.13 0.18 -5.97
C THR A 86 4.83 -0.12 -6.70
N MET A 87 4.86 -0.97 -7.73
CA MET A 87 3.64 -1.34 -8.44
C MET A 87 2.67 -2.12 -7.54
N GLN A 88 3.17 -3.04 -6.71
CA GLN A 88 2.33 -3.76 -5.74
C GLN A 88 1.65 -2.80 -4.78
N SER A 89 2.42 -1.88 -4.19
CA SER A 89 1.91 -0.85 -3.28
C SER A 89 0.84 0.02 -3.94
N ILE A 90 1.07 0.46 -5.19
CA ILE A 90 0.11 1.23 -5.98
C ILE A 90 -1.19 0.46 -6.18
N LEU A 91 -1.13 -0.83 -6.52
CA LEU A 91 -2.32 -1.65 -6.70
C LEU A 91 -3.11 -1.79 -5.39
N ILE A 92 -2.44 -1.93 -4.24
CA ILE A 92 -3.12 -1.94 -2.93
C ILE A 92 -3.81 -0.60 -2.70
N SER A 93 -3.13 0.53 -2.95
CA SER A 93 -3.74 1.87 -2.82
C SER A 93 -4.98 2.03 -3.72
N ILE A 94 -4.94 1.53 -4.95
CA ILE A 94 -6.09 1.53 -5.85
C ILE A 94 -7.23 0.69 -5.28
N LEU A 95 -6.95 -0.52 -4.78
CA LEU A 95 -7.95 -1.38 -4.15
C LEU A 95 -8.60 -0.71 -2.94
N VAL A 96 -7.81 -0.05 -2.08
CA VAL A 96 -8.32 0.71 -0.92
C VAL A 96 -9.25 1.82 -1.35
N SER A 97 -8.86 2.60 -2.36
CA SER A 97 -9.70 3.67 -2.93
C SER A 97 -11.03 3.13 -3.47
N LEU A 98 -10.99 2.02 -4.22
CA LEU A 98 -12.19 1.34 -4.73
C LEU A 98 -13.08 0.82 -3.60
N CYS A 99 -12.50 0.20 -2.56
CA CYS A 99 -13.25 -0.21 -1.37
C CYS A 99 -13.94 0.98 -0.70
N GLY A 100 -13.28 2.14 -0.64
CA GLY A 100 -13.86 3.38 -0.10
C GLY A 100 -15.09 3.82 -0.87
N LEU A 101 -14.99 3.88 -2.20
CA LEU A 101 -16.12 4.22 -3.07
C LEU A 101 -17.27 3.24 -2.92
N VAL A 102 -16.98 1.93 -2.92
CA VAL A 102 -17.99 0.88 -2.76
C VAL A 102 -18.68 1.02 -1.40
N ILE A 103 -17.94 1.17 -0.31
CA ILE A 103 -18.54 1.33 1.02
C ILE A 103 -19.39 2.60 1.08
N GLN A 104 -18.90 3.72 0.56
CA GLN A 104 -19.58 5.01 0.58
C GLN A 104 -20.89 5.00 -0.22
N TYR A 105 -20.89 4.47 -1.43
CA TYR A 105 -22.03 4.60 -2.34
C TYR A 105 -22.97 3.38 -2.32
N VAL A 106 -22.48 2.20 -1.93
CA VAL A 106 -23.28 0.96 -1.95
C VAL A 106 -23.71 0.56 -0.55
N PHE A 107 -22.82 0.60 0.45
CA PHE A 107 -23.08 0.03 1.77
C PHE A 107 -23.56 1.03 2.83
N GLN A 108 -23.34 2.35 2.64
CA GLN A 108 -23.85 3.37 3.56
C GLN A 108 -25.37 3.27 3.84
N PRO A 109 -26.24 3.00 2.85
CA PRO A 109 -27.69 2.86 3.11
C PRO A 109 -28.07 1.62 3.93
N ILE A 110 -27.19 0.63 4.04
CA ILE A 110 -27.47 -0.69 4.63
C ILE A 110 -27.29 -0.67 6.16
N GLY A 111 -26.58 0.32 6.71
CA GLY A 111 -26.48 0.55 8.15
C GLY A 111 -25.06 0.46 8.72
N GLY A 112 -24.88 1.05 9.91
CA GLY A 112 -23.56 1.31 10.50
C GLY A 112 -22.73 0.08 10.87
N PHE A 113 -23.36 -1.03 11.29
CA PHE A 113 -22.62 -2.24 11.68
C PHE A 113 -21.93 -2.93 10.48
N VAL A 114 -22.61 -3.01 9.33
CA VAL A 114 -22.05 -3.57 8.10
C VAL A 114 -20.88 -2.72 7.61
N VAL A 115 -21.09 -1.39 7.57
CA VAL A 115 -20.04 -0.43 7.20
C VAL A 115 -18.83 -0.55 8.12
N GLN A 116 -19.04 -0.60 9.43
CA GLN A 116 -17.95 -0.71 10.42
C GLN A 116 -17.17 -2.01 10.25
N THR A 117 -17.87 -3.14 10.04
CA THR A 117 -17.23 -4.46 9.87
C THR A 117 -16.40 -4.50 8.59
N LEU A 118 -16.95 -3.99 7.48
CA LEU A 118 -16.23 -3.91 6.20
C LEU A 118 -15.02 -2.99 6.30
N ALA A 119 -15.18 -1.79 6.89
CA ALA A 119 -14.07 -0.87 7.08
C ALA A 119 -12.95 -1.47 7.95
N SER A 120 -13.32 -2.11 9.06
CA SER A 120 -12.36 -2.78 9.94
C SER A 120 -11.63 -3.93 9.23
N THR A 121 -12.34 -4.68 8.38
CA THR A 121 -11.75 -5.78 7.58
C THR A 121 -10.77 -5.25 6.55
N VAL A 122 -11.14 -4.19 5.81
CA VAL A 122 -10.25 -3.53 4.85
C VAL A 122 -9.01 -2.99 5.57
N PHE A 123 -9.19 -2.32 6.70
CA PHE A 123 -8.11 -1.81 7.51
C PHE A 123 -7.11 -2.88 7.92
N LEU A 124 -7.58 -3.94 8.59
CA LEU A 124 -6.72 -5.02 9.04
C LEU A 124 -6.05 -5.76 7.88
N GLY A 125 -6.80 -6.04 6.82
CA GLY A 125 -6.27 -6.71 5.63
C GLY A 125 -5.11 -5.95 4.98
N VAL A 126 -5.26 -4.63 4.83
CA VAL A 126 -4.21 -3.77 4.23
C VAL A 126 -3.03 -3.62 5.17
N VAL A 127 -3.25 -3.43 6.47
CA VAL A 127 -2.16 -3.32 7.45
C VAL A 127 -1.33 -4.61 7.47
N VAL A 128 -1.98 -5.78 7.50
CA VAL A 128 -1.27 -7.08 7.46
C VAL A 128 -0.51 -7.24 6.16
N ALA A 129 -1.14 -6.95 5.01
CA ALA A 129 -0.49 -7.04 3.70
C ALA A 129 0.72 -6.10 3.61
N ALA A 130 0.59 -4.85 4.05
CA ALA A 130 1.66 -3.86 4.01
C ALA A 130 2.81 -4.25 4.95
N ILE A 131 2.53 -4.65 6.20
CA ILE A 131 3.58 -5.11 7.14
C ILE A 131 4.31 -6.33 6.58
N TYR A 132 3.57 -7.32 6.05
CA TYR A 132 4.17 -8.48 5.41
C TYR A 132 5.11 -8.06 4.27
N SER A 133 4.67 -7.16 3.38
CA SER A 133 5.48 -6.71 2.26
C SER A 133 6.69 -5.86 2.68
N ILE A 134 6.57 -5.05 3.74
CA ILE A 134 7.68 -4.30 4.36
C ILE A 134 8.74 -5.27 4.87
N VAL A 135 8.33 -6.29 5.64
CA VAL A 135 9.25 -7.27 6.23
C VAL A 135 9.96 -8.08 5.14
N GLN A 136 9.22 -8.58 4.15
CA GLN A 136 9.84 -9.31 3.01
C GLN A 136 10.80 -8.41 2.25
N SER A 137 10.42 -7.15 2.01
CA SER A 137 11.28 -6.19 1.31
C SER A 137 12.56 -5.88 2.06
N ALA A 138 12.48 -5.71 3.39
CA ALA A 138 13.62 -5.51 4.26
C ALA A 138 14.58 -6.72 4.27
N LEU A 139 14.03 -7.93 4.16
CA LEU A 139 14.80 -9.18 3.99
C LEU A 139 15.37 -9.34 2.57
N GLY A 140 15.04 -8.45 1.63
CA GLY A 140 15.46 -8.51 0.23
C GLY A 140 14.71 -9.55 -0.61
N ARG A 141 13.52 -9.95 -0.15
CA ARG A 141 12.63 -10.90 -0.85
C ARG A 141 11.49 -10.12 -1.48
N LEU A 142 10.97 -10.63 -2.60
CA LEU A 142 9.75 -10.08 -3.20
C LEU A 142 8.56 -10.56 -2.38
N ALA A 143 7.67 -9.63 -2.02
CA ALA A 143 6.44 -9.97 -1.33
C ALA A 143 5.46 -10.61 -2.32
N GLU A 144 5.28 -11.92 -2.21
CA GLU A 144 4.31 -12.65 -3.03
C GLU A 144 2.97 -12.67 -2.33
N ILE A 145 2.06 -11.78 -2.75
CA ILE A 145 0.66 -11.77 -2.36
C ILE A 145 -0.11 -12.44 -3.51
N PRO A 146 -0.79 -13.58 -3.28
CA PRO A 146 -1.55 -14.29 -4.31
C PRO A 146 -2.50 -13.35 -5.06
N SER A 147 -2.67 -13.55 -6.37
CA SER A 147 -3.40 -12.70 -7.33
C SER A 147 -2.82 -11.29 -7.56
N LEU A 148 -2.34 -10.61 -6.52
CA LEU A 148 -1.80 -9.26 -6.64
C LEU A 148 -0.41 -9.26 -7.28
N SER A 149 0.48 -10.16 -6.86
CA SER A 149 1.83 -10.27 -7.42
C SER A 149 1.81 -10.68 -8.90
N GLU A 150 0.87 -11.54 -9.29
CA GLU A 150 0.65 -11.87 -10.71
C GLU A 150 0.23 -10.64 -11.53
N ALA A 151 -0.69 -9.82 -11.00
CA ALA A 151 -1.07 -8.56 -11.63
C ALA A 151 0.12 -7.60 -11.78
N VAL A 152 0.99 -7.52 -10.77
CA VAL A 152 2.22 -6.73 -10.83
C VAL A 152 3.16 -7.24 -11.92
N HIS A 153 3.38 -8.55 -12.01
CA HIS A 153 4.27 -9.15 -13.02
C HIS A 153 3.81 -8.86 -14.46
N MET A 154 2.49 -8.80 -14.69
CA MET A 154 1.97 -8.41 -16.01
C MET A 154 2.28 -6.95 -16.36
N GLN A 155 2.34 -6.07 -15.36
CA GLN A 155 2.55 -4.63 -15.57
C GLN A 155 4.03 -4.24 -15.64
N VAL A 156 4.86 -4.87 -14.80
CA VAL A 156 6.30 -4.62 -14.71
C VAL A 156 7.04 -5.58 -15.62
N ARG A 157 6.95 -5.33 -16.93
CA ARG A 157 7.85 -5.92 -17.93
C ARG A 157 9.12 -5.08 -18.11
#